data_AF-A0A7N2MCM1-F1
#
_entry.id   AF-A0A7N2MCM1-F1
#
_cell.length_a   1.000
_cell.length_b   1.000
_cell.length_c   1.000
_cell.angle_alpha   90.00
_cell.angle_beta   90.00
_cell.angle_gamma   90.00
#
_symmetry.space_group_name_H-M   'P 1'
#
loop_
_entity.id
_entity.type
_entity.pdbx_description
1 polymer ?
#
loop_
_entity_poly.entity_id
_entity_poly.type
_entity_poly.pdbx_seq_one_letter_code
_entity_poly.pdbx_strand_id
1 'polypeptide(L)'
;MASTSASRSSGGVSGRIRTAASTLYSDNQSLIAEIRKALNMMKEVAIDLERDNQSQMVKEIENAAVELSGKYEQSTHFSTAIHSVADRYQLGPELTNFKKLFDDEIVNLKANSSSVPENHPIIRQFREAIWESMKKRRNEVLPASFVVCPPLALHIAMG
;
A
#
# COMPACT_ATOMS: atom_id res chain seq x y z
N MET A 1 -57.50 18.28 13.75
CA MET A 1 -56.63 18.21 12.55
C MET A 1 -55.32 17.56 12.95
N ALA A 2 -54.86 16.62 12.12
CA ALA A 2 -53.82 15.65 12.45
C ALA A 2 -52.44 16.29 12.64
N SER A 3 -51.79 15.89 13.73
CA SER A 3 -50.35 16.02 13.92
C SER A 3 -49.62 15.29 12.80
N THR A 4 -48.85 16.02 11.99
CA THR A 4 -47.85 15.41 11.12
C THR A 4 -46.49 15.58 11.77
N SER A 5 -46.19 14.65 12.68
CA SER A 5 -44.83 14.35 13.11
C SER A 5 -44.04 13.82 11.91
N ALA A 6 -43.41 14.71 11.15
CA ALA A 6 -42.39 14.31 10.19
C ALA A 6 -41.09 14.05 10.96
N SER A 7 -40.99 12.90 11.61
CA SER A 7 -39.68 12.35 11.95
C SER A 7 -38.97 12.01 10.64
N ARG A 8 -38.22 12.96 10.09
CA ARG A 8 -37.24 12.67 9.04
C ARG A 8 -36.09 11.90 9.67
N SER A 9 -36.30 10.59 9.71
CA SER A 9 -35.32 9.55 9.97
C SER A 9 -33.99 9.84 9.26
N SER A 10 -32.87 9.70 9.98
CA SER A 10 -31.54 9.38 9.43
C SER A 10 -30.79 10.44 8.59
N GLY A 11 -30.87 11.75 8.88
CA GLY A 11 -30.27 12.75 7.97
C GLY A 11 -29.68 14.04 8.54
N GLY A 12 -29.22 14.05 9.79
CA GLY A 12 -28.49 15.21 10.33
C GLY A 12 -27.16 15.46 9.60
N VAL A 13 -26.53 16.63 9.83
CA VAL A 13 -25.22 16.98 9.24
C VAL A 13 -24.17 15.89 9.49
N SER A 14 -24.14 15.30 10.69
CA SER A 14 -23.26 14.15 11.01
C SER A 14 -23.54 12.91 10.14
N GLY A 15 -24.80 12.61 9.83
CA GLY A 15 -25.16 11.51 8.92
C GLY A 15 -24.74 11.75 7.47
N ARG A 16 -24.82 13.00 7.00
CA ARG A 16 -24.31 13.39 5.66
C ARG A 16 -22.79 13.27 5.58
N ILE A 17 -22.08 13.69 6.64
CA ILE A 17 -20.62 13.54 6.75
C ILE A 17 -20.24 12.07 6.72
N ARG A 18 -20.91 11.21 7.51
CA ARG A 18 -20.67 9.76 7.50
C ARG A 18 -20.86 9.16 6.11
N THR A 19 -21.95 9.52 5.42
CA THR A 19 -22.23 9.03 4.07
C THR A 19 -21.13 9.43 3.07
N ALA A 20 -20.68 10.69 3.12
CA ALA A 20 -19.59 11.17 2.28
C ALA A 20 -18.28 10.43 2.60
N ALA A 21 -17.96 10.24 3.88
CA ALA A 21 -16.77 9.50 4.31
C ALA A 21 -16.81 8.03 3.87
N SER A 22 -17.96 7.35 3.99
CA SER A 22 -18.11 5.96 3.52
C SER A 22 -17.92 5.84 2.01
N THR A 23 -18.39 6.84 1.24
CA THR A 23 -18.17 6.88 -0.21
C THR A 23 -16.68 7.04 -0.54
N LEU A 24 -16.01 8.04 0.07
CA LEU A 24 -14.58 8.26 -0.11
C LEU A 24 -13.73 7.07 0.36
N TYR A 25 -14.13 6.43 1.46
CA TYR A 25 -13.50 5.20 1.94
C TYR A 25 -13.58 4.10 0.87
N SER A 26 -14.78 3.85 0.33
CA SER A 26 -15.01 2.86 -0.74
C SER A 26 -14.17 3.16 -1.99
N ASP A 27 -14.14 4.42 -2.44
CA ASP A 27 -13.36 4.83 -3.60
C ASP A 27 -11.85 4.59 -3.36
N ASN A 28 -11.37 4.92 -2.16
CA ASN A 28 -9.99 4.65 -1.78
C ASN A 28 -9.70 3.14 -1.69
N GLN A 29 -10.63 2.31 -1.23
CA GLN A 29 -10.45 0.85 -1.25
C GLN A 29 -10.31 0.31 -2.68
N SER A 30 -11.06 0.88 -3.64
CA SER A 30 -10.90 0.57 -5.05
C SER A 30 -9.52 0.97 -5.57
N LEU A 31 -9.04 2.17 -5.24
CA LEU A 31 -7.70 2.63 -5.62
C LEU A 31 -6.58 1.76 -5.01
N ILE A 32 -6.70 1.40 -3.73
CA ILE A 32 -5.76 0.52 -3.02
C ILE A 32 -5.67 -0.85 -3.72
N ALA A 33 -6.81 -1.39 -4.18
CA ALA A 33 -6.85 -2.64 -4.93
C ALA A 33 -6.13 -2.53 -6.27
N GLU A 34 -6.28 -1.42 -7.00
CA GLU A 34 -5.56 -1.17 -8.26
C GLU A 34 -4.06 -0.97 -8.03
N ILE A 35 -3.64 -0.27 -6.97
CA ILE A 35 -2.22 -0.15 -6.61
C ILE A 35 -1.60 -1.53 -6.36
N ARG A 36 -2.31 -2.41 -5.63
CA ARG A 36 -1.84 -3.79 -5.39
C ARG A 36 -1.72 -4.60 -6.69
N LYS A 37 -2.64 -4.41 -7.65
CA LYS A 37 -2.51 -5.03 -8.98
C LYS A 37 -1.28 -4.51 -9.72
N ALA A 38 -1.05 -3.20 -9.71
CA ALA A 38 0.12 -2.60 -10.34
C ALA A 38 1.43 -3.14 -9.74
N LEU A 39 1.54 -3.25 -8.41
CA LEU A 39 2.71 -3.85 -7.75
C LEU A 39 2.94 -5.31 -8.20
N ASN A 40 1.87 -6.09 -8.35
CA ASN A 40 1.99 -7.45 -8.89
C ASN A 40 2.43 -7.46 -10.36
N MET A 41 1.90 -6.57 -11.20
CA MET A 41 2.33 -6.47 -12.60
C MET A 41 3.80 -6.08 -12.72
N MET A 42 4.26 -5.13 -11.90
CA MET A 42 5.67 -4.74 -11.86
C MET A 42 6.57 -5.92 -11.51
N LYS A 43 6.15 -6.77 -10.56
CA LYS A 43 6.88 -8.00 -10.22
C LYS A 43 7.00 -8.95 -11.41
N GLU A 44 5.90 -9.23 -12.10
CA GLU A 44 5.93 -10.13 -13.27
C GLU A 44 6.83 -9.57 -14.39
N VAL A 45 6.74 -8.26 -14.67
CA VAL A 45 7.62 -7.60 -15.65
C VAL A 45 9.09 -7.67 -15.22
N ALA A 46 9.39 -7.46 -13.93
CA ALA A 46 10.77 -7.56 -13.43
C ALA A 46 11.33 -8.98 -13.56
N ILE A 47 10.50 -10.01 -13.39
CA ILE A 47 10.91 -11.41 -13.64
C ILE A 47 11.27 -11.62 -15.11
N ASP A 48 10.46 -11.10 -16.05
CA ASP A 48 10.74 -11.22 -17.48
C ASP A 48 11.99 -10.44 -17.90
N LEU A 49 12.16 -9.21 -17.42
CA LEU A 49 13.38 -8.42 -17.64
C LEU A 49 14.63 -9.11 -17.09
N GLU A 50 14.51 -9.74 -15.92
CA GLU A 50 15.60 -10.53 -15.36
C GLU A 50 15.94 -11.69 -16.29
N ARG A 51 14.94 -12.41 -16.83
CA ARG A 51 15.16 -13.49 -17.81
C ARG A 51 15.87 -13.02 -19.07
N ASP A 52 15.64 -11.79 -19.48
CA ASP A 52 16.29 -11.12 -20.62
C ASP A 52 17.64 -10.47 -20.27
N ASN A 53 18.13 -10.64 -19.04
CA ASN A 53 19.39 -10.06 -18.51
C ASN A 53 19.40 -8.52 -18.46
N GLN A 54 18.23 -7.89 -18.36
CA GLN A 54 18.10 -6.44 -18.28
C GLN A 54 18.16 -5.95 -16.82
N SER A 55 19.23 -6.28 -16.09
CA SER A 55 19.34 -6.02 -14.64
C SER A 55 19.22 -4.54 -14.25
N GLN A 56 19.61 -3.61 -15.14
CA GLN A 56 19.42 -2.18 -14.90
C GLN A 56 17.92 -1.81 -14.88
N MET A 57 17.12 -2.35 -15.81
CA MET A 57 15.68 -2.13 -15.84
C MET A 57 14.97 -2.83 -14.66
N VAL A 58 15.44 -4.01 -14.25
CA VAL A 58 14.95 -4.69 -13.03
C VAL A 58 15.09 -3.78 -11.80
N LYS A 59 16.25 -3.12 -11.65
CA LYS A 59 16.50 -2.17 -10.55
C LYS A 59 15.59 -0.94 -10.62
N GLU A 60 15.32 -0.43 -11.82
CA GLU A 60 14.39 0.69 -12.01
C GLU A 60 12.95 0.30 -11.62
N ILE A 61 12.49 -0.90 -11.99
CA ILE A 61 11.18 -1.40 -11.56
C ILE A 61 11.15 -1.62 -10.05
N GLU A 62 12.21 -2.16 -9.44
CA GLU A 62 12.28 -2.33 -7.99
C GLU A 62 12.14 -1.00 -7.24
N ASN A 63 12.88 0.03 -7.67
CA ASN A 63 12.79 1.37 -7.09
C ASN A 63 11.37 1.95 -7.21
N ALA A 64 10.75 1.82 -8.39
CA ALA A 64 9.38 2.25 -8.61
C ALA A 64 8.39 1.45 -7.75
N ALA A 65 8.62 0.15 -7.53
CA ALA A 65 7.78 -0.69 -6.68
C ALA A 65 7.87 -0.26 -5.21
N VAL A 66 9.07 0.07 -4.73
CA VAL A 66 9.29 0.62 -3.38
C VAL A 66 8.53 1.94 -3.19
N GLU A 67 8.62 2.85 -4.16
CA GLU A 67 7.88 4.12 -4.10
C GLU A 67 6.36 3.89 -4.08
N LEU A 68 5.85 3.06 -5.00
CA LEU A 68 4.43 2.74 -5.10
C LEU A 68 3.91 2.03 -3.84
N SER A 69 4.71 1.16 -3.22
CA SER A 69 4.39 0.53 -1.93
C SER A 69 4.29 1.54 -0.80
N GLY A 70 5.14 2.57 -0.78
CA GLY A 70 5.02 3.67 0.17
C GLY A 70 3.72 4.46 -0.01
N LYS A 71 3.29 4.69 -1.26
CA LYS A 71 2.00 5.34 -1.57
C LYS A 71 0.80 4.46 -1.23
N TYR A 72 0.91 3.14 -1.39
CA TYR A 72 -0.08 2.16 -0.97
C TYR A 72 -0.38 2.24 0.53
N GLU A 73 0.66 2.24 1.37
CA GLU A 73 0.50 2.37 2.83
C GLU A 73 -0.13 3.72 3.20
N GLN A 74 0.34 4.82 2.61
CA GLN A 74 -0.23 6.15 2.84
C GLN A 74 -1.72 6.21 2.48
N SER A 75 -2.11 5.62 1.35
CA SER A 75 -3.52 5.58 0.91
C SER A 75 -4.38 4.76 1.86
N THR A 76 -3.85 3.66 2.40
CA THR A 76 -4.52 2.82 3.39
C THR A 76 -4.74 3.57 4.71
N HIS A 77 -3.72 4.26 5.21
CA HIS A 77 -3.81 5.10 6.40
C HIS A 77 -4.79 6.25 6.21
N PHE A 78 -4.73 6.94 5.08
CA PHE A 78 -5.64 8.04 4.78
C PHE A 78 -7.10 7.59 4.69
N SER A 79 -7.36 6.47 4.01
CA SER A 79 -8.69 5.86 3.93
C SER A 79 -9.23 5.54 5.34
N THR A 80 -8.39 4.93 6.18
CA THR A 80 -8.73 4.60 7.57
C THR A 80 -9.03 5.86 8.40
N ALA A 81 -8.23 6.93 8.25
CA ALA A 81 -8.44 8.19 8.94
C ALA A 81 -9.79 8.85 8.56
N ILE A 82 -10.16 8.85 7.27
CA ILE A 82 -11.47 9.34 6.79
C ILE A 82 -12.61 8.63 7.48
N HIS A 83 -12.55 7.30 7.51
CA HIS A 83 -13.60 6.51 8.12
C HIS A 83 -13.67 6.74 9.65
N SER A 84 -12.51 6.69 10.33
CA SER A 84 -12.40 6.87 11.78
C SER A 84 -12.91 8.24 12.26
N VAL A 85 -12.47 9.32 11.61
CA VAL A 85 -12.89 10.69 11.95
C VAL A 85 -14.40 10.85 11.78
N ALA A 86 -14.96 10.32 10.69
CA ALA A 86 -16.39 10.44 10.41
C ALA A 86 -17.26 9.60 11.35
N ASP A 87 -16.81 8.41 11.76
CA ASP A 87 -17.52 7.57 12.72
C ASP A 87 -17.59 8.21 14.11
N ARG A 88 -16.49 8.84 14.53
CA ARG A 88 -16.37 9.53 15.82
C ARG A 88 -17.06 10.89 15.84
N TYR A 89 -17.32 11.47 14.67
CA TYR A 89 -17.84 12.83 14.57
C TYR A 89 -19.28 12.95 15.10
N GLN A 90 -19.44 13.79 16.12
CA GLN A 90 -20.73 14.24 16.64
C GLN A 90 -20.84 15.76 16.49
N LEU A 91 -22.05 16.22 16.20
CA LEU A 91 -22.33 17.64 16.07
C LEU A 91 -22.22 18.30 17.45
N GLY A 92 -21.24 19.16 17.64
CA GLY A 92 -21.08 19.99 18.84
C GLY A 92 -21.65 21.40 18.67
N PRO A 93 -21.74 22.18 19.75
CA PRO A 93 -22.11 23.60 19.69
C PRO A 93 -21.02 24.47 19.04
N GLU A 94 -19.77 24.01 19.03
CA GLU A 94 -18.63 24.72 18.44
C GLU A 94 -18.32 24.27 17.01
N LEU A 95 -17.70 25.16 16.23
CA LEU A 95 -17.20 24.84 14.89
C LEU A 95 -16.10 23.78 14.96
N THR A 96 -16.27 22.71 14.20
CA THR A 96 -15.31 21.62 14.14
C THR A 96 -14.17 21.94 13.18
N ASN A 97 -12.92 21.86 13.67
CA ASN A 97 -11.74 21.92 12.82
C ASN A 97 -11.41 20.52 12.29
N PHE A 98 -12.03 20.15 11.17
CA PHE A 98 -11.81 18.84 10.54
C PHE A 98 -10.37 18.60 10.14
N LYS A 99 -9.66 19.63 9.65
CA LYS A 99 -8.25 19.51 9.29
C LYS A 99 -7.42 19.01 10.46
N LYS A 100 -7.61 19.60 11.65
CA LYS A 100 -6.90 19.16 12.86
C LYS A 100 -7.24 17.71 13.23
N LEU A 101 -8.52 17.33 13.20
CA LEU A 101 -8.93 15.95 13.51
C LEU A 101 -8.26 14.93 12.56
N PHE A 102 -8.18 15.26 11.28
CA PHE A 102 -7.51 14.45 10.28
C PHE A 102 -6.00 14.36 10.51
N ASP A 103 -5.34 15.50 10.73
CA ASP A 103 -3.90 15.55 10.98
C ASP A 103 -3.54 14.75 12.25
N ASP A 104 -4.31 14.90 13.33
CA ASP A 104 -4.12 14.18 14.60
C ASP A 104 -4.28 12.66 14.41
N GLU A 105 -5.30 12.23 13.65
CA GLU A 105 -5.54 10.82 13.36
C GLU A 105 -4.43 10.22 12.46
N ILE A 106 -3.96 10.96 11.45
CA ILE A 106 -2.85 10.55 10.59
C ILE A 106 -1.56 10.38 11.41
N VAL A 107 -1.28 11.29 12.34
CA VAL A 107 -0.12 11.19 13.24
C VAL A 107 -0.23 9.93 14.11
N ASN A 108 -1.42 9.64 14.65
CA ASN A 108 -1.66 8.42 15.42
C ASN A 108 -1.44 7.15 14.58
N LEU A 109 -2.03 7.08 13.38
CA LEU A 109 -1.85 5.95 12.47
C LEU A 109 -0.39 5.74 12.07
N LYS A 110 0.34 6.84 11.83
CA LYS A 110 1.78 6.79 11.53
C LYS A 110 2.61 6.32 12.72
N ALA A 111 2.28 6.74 13.93
CA ALA A 111 2.95 6.27 15.15
C ALA A 111 2.78 4.76 15.36
N ASN A 112 1.63 4.21 14.94
CA ASN A 112 1.34 2.78 14.98
C ASN A 112 1.90 2.00 13.78
N SER A 113 2.34 2.70 12.72
CA SER A 113 2.90 2.12 11.50
C SER A 113 4.42 2.14 11.53
N SER A 114 5.02 1.15 12.19
CA SER A 114 6.47 0.92 12.13
C SER A 114 6.80 0.02 10.94
N SER A 115 6.78 0.56 9.73
CA SER A 115 7.30 -0.13 8.54
C SER A 115 8.29 0.76 7.80
N VAL A 116 9.52 0.26 7.65
CA VAL A 116 10.45 0.78 6.66
C VAL A 116 9.93 0.32 5.29
N PRO A 117 9.77 1.20 4.29
CA PRO A 117 9.17 0.84 3.00
C PRO A 117 9.84 -0.37 2.32
N GLU A 118 11.15 -0.50 2.47
CA GLU A 118 11.94 -1.61 1.92
C GLU A 118 11.68 -2.96 2.59
N ASN A 119 11.21 -2.94 3.85
CA ASN A 119 10.86 -4.13 4.61
C ASN A 119 9.39 -4.52 4.44
N HIS A 120 8.64 -3.79 3.60
CA HIS A 120 7.24 -4.09 3.35
C HIS A 120 7.11 -5.49 2.74
N PRO A 121 6.16 -6.34 3.21
CA PRO A 121 6.02 -7.72 2.73
C PRO A 121 5.90 -7.85 1.21
N ILE A 122 5.29 -6.87 0.54
CA ILE A 122 5.15 -6.85 -0.92
C ILE A 122 6.52 -6.69 -1.61
N ILE A 123 7.37 -5.80 -1.10
CA ILE A 123 8.72 -5.58 -1.64
C ILE A 123 9.61 -6.80 -1.37
N ARG A 124 9.46 -7.43 -0.21
CA ARG A 124 10.15 -8.69 0.08
C ARG A 124 9.77 -9.77 -0.93
N GLN A 125 8.47 -10.00 -1.15
CA GLN A 125 7.98 -10.98 -2.13
C GLN A 125 8.44 -10.65 -3.56
N PHE A 126 8.53 -9.36 -3.90
CA PHE A 126 9.05 -8.90 -5.18
C PHE A 126 10.51 -9.34 -5.36
N ARG A 127 11.37 -9.05 -4.38
CA ARG A 127 12.79 -9.43 -4.38
C ARG A 127 12.99 -10.95 -4.41
N GLU A 128 12.21 -11.69 -3.62
CA GLU A 128 12.23 -13.15 -3.57
C GLU A 128 11.89 -13.77 -4.94
N ALA A 129 10.90 -13.22 -5.65
CA ALA A 129 10.51 -13.73 -6.96
C ALA A 129 11.61 -13.56 -8.03
N ILE A 130 12.31 -12.43 -8.00
CA ILE A 130 13.48 -12.18 -8.87
C ILE A 130 14.63 -13.13 -8.49
N TRP A 131 14.84 -13.37 -7.20
CA TRP A 131 15.87 -14.30 -6.75
C TRP A 131 15.62 -15.74 -7.23
N GLU A 132 14.38 -16.22 -7.13
CA GLU A 132 14.02 -17.55 -7.62
C GLU A 132 14.13 -17.68 -9.15
N SER A 133 13.83 -16.61 -9.90
CA SER A 133 14.03 -16.61 -11.37
C SER A 133 15.51 -16.70 -11.75
N MET A 134 16.39 -16.00 -11.03
CA MET A 134 17.85 -16.11 -11.19
C MET A 134 18.37 -17.52 -10.92
N LYS A 135 17.91 -18.14 -9.81
CA LYS A 135 18.29 -19.50 -9.42
C LYS A 135 17.87 -20.53 -10.47
N LYS A 136 16.65 -20.40 -11.00
CA LYS A 136 16.13 -21.30 -12.05
C LYS A 136 17.00 -21.25 -13.30
N ARG A 137 17.34 -20.06 -13.80
CA ARG A 137 18.23 -19.91 -14.97
C ARG A 137 19.61 -20.52 -14.74
N ARG A 138 20.21 -20.31 -13.56
CA ARG A 138 21.51 -20.91 -13.22
C ARG A 138 21.49 -22.43 -13.30
N ASN A 139 20.39 -23.05 -12.86
CA ASN A 139 20.22 -24.51 -12.90
C ASN A 139 19.87 -25.04 -14.31
N GLU A 140 19.25 -24.24 -15.18
CA GLU A 140 18.96 -24.61 -16.57
C GLU A 140 20.18 -24.48 -17.49
N VAL A 141 21.09 -23.54 -17.21
CA VAL A 141 22.31 -23.29 -18.01
C VAL A 141 23.48 -24.22 -17.59
N LEU A 142 23.47 -24.78 -16.38
CA LEU A 142 24.50 -25.71 -15.90
C LEU A 142 23.88 -27.08 -15.57
N PRO A 143 23.96 -28.09 -16.47
CA PRO A 143 23.68 -29.46 -16.06
C PRO A 143 24.75 -29.90 -15.05
N ALA A 144 24.32 -30.22 -13.83
CA ALA A 144 24.89 -31.04 -12.74
C ALA A 144 26.41 -31.40 -12.63
N SER A 145 27.34 -30.80 -13.35
CA SER A 145 28.76 -31.21 -13.36
C SER A 145 29.75 -30.09 -13.03
N PHE A 146 29.31 -28.93 -12.56
CA PHE A 146 30.20 -27.89 -12.02
C PHE A 146 29.90 -27.62 -10.55
N VAL A 147 30.37 -28.53 -9.69
CA VAL A 147 30.61 -28.24 -8.28
C VAL A 147 31.87 -27.37 -8.22
N VAL A 148 31.71 -26.05 -8.26
CA VAL A 148 32.71 -25.11 -7.73
C VAL A 148 31.99 -23.94 -7.08
N CYS A 149 32.24 -23.74 -5.78
CA CYS A 149 31.84 -22.58 -4.99
C CYS A 149 33.05 -21.60 -4.89
N PRO A 150 32.90 -20.36 -4.38
CA PRO A 150 32.45 -19.10 -5.01
C PRO A 150 33.63 -18.09 -5.20
N PRO A 151 33.41 -16.83 -5.69
CA PRO A 151 33.19 -15.72 -4.74
C PRO A 151 32.33 -14.57 -5.32
N LEU A 152 31.04 -14.53 -4.99
CA LEU A 152 30.27 -13.28 -4.97
C LEU A 152 29.33 -13.31 -3.75
N ALA A 153 29.96 -13.51 -2.59
CA ALA A 153 29.35 -13.27 -1.28
C ALA A 153 30.12 -12.12 -0.64
N LEU A 154 29.95 -10.90 -1.15
CA LEU A 154 30.26 -9.64 -0.46
C LEU A 154 29.80 -8.50 -1.37
N HIS A 155 28.63 -7.93 -1.13
CA HIS A 155 28.28 -6.51 -1.39
C HIS A 155 26.78 -6.19 -1.19
N ILE A 156 25.93 -7.16 -0.83
CA ILE A 156 24.50 -6.89 -0.48
C ILE A 156 24.25 -7.09 1.03
N ALA A 157 25.29 -6.97 1.85
CA ALA A 157 25.18 -6.94 3.31
C ALA A 157 26.00 -5.79 3.89
N MET A 158 25.83 -4.59 3.34
CA MET A 158 26.20 -3.31 3.96
C MET A 158 25.71 -2.19 3.05
N GLY A 159 24.57 -1.60 3.42
CA GLY A 159 23.88 -0.52 2.71
C GLY A 159 22.45 -0.46 3.17
#